data_AF-A0A0C7G6J6-F1
#
_entry.id   AF-A0A0C7G6J6-F1
#
_cell.length_a   1.000
_cell.length_b   1.000
_cell.length_c   1.000
_cell.angle_alpha   90.00
_cell.angle_beta   90.00
_cell.angle_gamma   90.00
#
_symmetry.space_group_name_H-M   'P 1'
#
loop_
_entity.id
_entity.type
_entity.pdbx_description
1 polymer ?
#
loop_
_entity_poly.entity_id
_entity_poly.type
_entity_poly.pdbx_seq_one_letter_code
_entity_poly.pdbx_strand_id
1 'polypeptide(L)'
;MEVNFQYEENNYLPIKTISVIGAFNNYDHNKGVMIKDNNKWTFKCDLQTGEHPYKFLINGELKLNDPSANVYLPDDNEELWSIVKINENDQRLYNNTQYTTHIEKYDIGSSVIEQENIVNKKIFNMALDKKVVTRFQFTNVTGLHTVTTAWYTPVGELFQVTENNLFMPPNNEEPIMLWFWIDLTDNTRKYPFGTWTMKFFIDGEFILEDQFKLSQNSGYSPQGEIKY
;
A
#
# COMPACT_ATOMS: atom_id res chain seq x y z
N MET A 1 25.43 4.18 -16.23
CA MET A 1 24.71 2.97 -16.72
C MET A 1 23.27 3.29 -17.12
N GLU A 2 22.82 2.86 -18.31
CA GLU A 2 21.39 2.93 -18.69
C GLU A 2 20.57 1.96 -17.83
N VAL A 3 19.50 2.45 -17.21
CA VAL A 3 18.55 1.66 -16.42
C VAL A 3 17.16 1.80 -17.01
N ASN A 4 16.45 0.68 -17.07
CA ASN A 4 15.07 0.61 -17.53
C ASN A 4 14.16 0.25 -16.36
N PHE A 5 13.42 1.22 -15.85
CA PHE A 5 12.36 1.02 -14.86
C PHE A 5 11.13 0.45 -15.54
N GLN A 6 10.54 -0.58 -14.94
CA GLN A 6 9.39 -1.28 -15.51
C GLN A 6 8.31 -1.49 -14.46
N TYR A 7 7.06 -1.33 -14.86
CA TYR A 7 5.92 -1.69 -14.03
C TYR A 7 4.92 -2.48 -14.89
N GLU A 8 4.52 -3.66 -14.42
CA GLU A 8 3.52 -4.49 -15.11
C GLU A 8 2.13 -4.21 -14.55
N GLU A 9 1.25 -3.75 -15.43
CA GLU A 9 -0.13 -3.43 -15.09
C GLU A 9 -0.93 -4.70 -14.84
N ASN A 10 -1.73 -4.66 -13.78
CA ASN A 10 -2.65 -5.73 -13.41
C ASN A 10 -4.08 -5.18 -13.35
N ASN A 11 -5.07 -6.08 -13.35
CA ASN A 11 -6.48 -5.70 -13.37
C ASN A 11 -6.98 -5.13 -12.04
N TYR A 12 -6.20 -5.21 -10.97
CA TYR A 12 -6.61 -4.75 -9.64
C TYR A 12 -6.37 -3.27 -9.45
N LEU A 13 -5.43 -2.64 -10.16
CA LEU A 13 -5.14 -1.22 -10.04
C LEU A 13 -5.25 -0.53 -11.41
N PRO A 14 -6.37 0.15 -11.72
CA PRO A 14 -6.50 0.87 -12.98
C PRO A 14 -5.49 2.02 -13.09
N ILE A 15 -4.63 1.99 -14.12
CA ILE A 15 -3.57 2.99 -14.32
C ILE A 15 -3.88 3.87 -15.52
N LYS A 16 -4.05 5.17 -15.27
CA LYS A 16 -4.14 6.23 -16.29
C LYS A 16 -2.76 6.78 -16.62
N THR A 17 -1.95 7.00 -15.60
CA THR A 17 -0.57 7.50 -15.71
C THR A 17 0.29 6.87 -14.63
N ILE A 18 1.56 6.65 -14.93
CA ILE A 18 2.56 6.28 -13.92
C ILE A 18 3.85 7.03 -14.22
N SER A 19 4.48 7.52 -13.17
CA SER A 19 5.78 8.18 -13.25
C SER A 19 6.74 7.51 -12.29
N VAL A 20 8.01 7.37 -12.68
CA VAL A 20 9.06 7.05 -11.72
C VAL A 20 9.57 8.36 -11.08
N ILE A 21 9.58 8.42 -9.76
CA ILE A 21 10.11 9.57 -9.01
C ILE A 21 11.32 9.10 -8.21
N GLY A 22 12.42 9.84 -8.26
CA GLY A 22 13.64 9.46 -7.56
C GLY A 22 14.68 10.57 -7.54
N ALA A 23 15.81 10.31 -6.87
CA ALA A 23 16.88 11.30 -6.74
C ALA A 23 17.38 11.82 -8.11
N PHE A 24 17.50 10.94 -9.11
CA PHE A 24 17.98 11.26 -10.45
C PHE A 24 17.11 12.25 -11.23
N ASN A 25 15.85 12.44 -10.84
CA ASN A 25 14.95 13.43 -11.44
C ASN A 25 14.43 14.47 -10.42
N ASN A 26 15.11 14.61 -9.28
CA ASN A 26 14.69 15.47 -8.17
C ASN A 26 13.25 15.19 -7.70
N TYR A 27 12.80 13.94 -7.79
CA TYR A 27 11.45 13.50 -7.47
C TYR A 27 10.33 14.20 -8.27
N ASP A 28 10.68 14.80 -9.43
CA ASP A 28 9.73 15.46 -10.31
C ASP A 28 9.04 14.45 -11.24
N HIS A 29 7.78 14.14 -10.94
CA HIS A 29 6.99 13.19 -11.72
C HIS A 29 6.87 13.56 -13.20
N ASN A 30 6.92 14.86 -13.56
CA ASN A 30 6.85 15.28 -14.96
C ASN A 30 8.09 14.88 -15.76
N LYS A 31 9.22 14.65 -15.08
CA LYS A 31 10.47 14.18 -15.68
C LYS A 31 10.62 12.66 -15.68
N GLY A 32 9.68 11.95 -15.05
CA GLY A 32 9.69 10.50 -14.90
C GLY A 32 8.51 9.79 -15.53
N VAL A 33 7.74 10.46 -16.39
CA VAL A 33 6.53 9.89 -17.01
C VAL A 33 6.89 8.63 -17.79
N MET A 34 6.26 7.52 -17.43
CA MET A 34 6.50 6.22 -18.08
C MET A 34 5.61 6.07 -19.31
N ILE A 35 6.09 5.34 -20.30
CA ILE A 35 5.38 5.04 -21.54
C ILE A 35 4.78 3.64 -21.44
N LYS A 36 3.47 3.53 -21.72
CA LYS A 36 2.76 2.26 -21.80
C LYS A 36 2.99 1.60 -23.15
N ASP A 37 3.45 0.35 -23.12
CA ASP A 37 3.43 -0.59 -24.24
C ASP A 37 2.75 -1.89 -23.78
N ASN A 38 1.59 -2.20 -24.38
CA ASN A 38 0.70 -3.28 -23.94
C ASN A 38 0.32 -3.16 -22.45
N ASN A 39 0.74 -4.12 -21.62
CA ASN A 39 0.52 -4.15 -20.18
C ASN A 39 1.75 -3.69 -19.38
N LYS A 40 2.76 -3.10 -20.02
CA LYS A 40 4.00 -2.68 -19.35
C LYS A 40 4.22 -1.19 -19.49
N TRP A 41 4.55 -0.56 -18.38
CA TRP A 41 4.99 0.82 -18.32
C TRP A 41 6.50 0.85 -18.19
N THR A 42 7.16 1.69 -18.97
CA THR A 42 8.63 1.76 -18.97
C THR A 42 9.16 3.19 -18.93
N PHE A 43 10.29 3.39 -18.27
CA PHE A 43 11.06 4.62 -18.31
C PHE A 43 12.56 4.29 -18.30
N LYS A 44 13.30 4.87 -19.23
CA LYS A 44 14.74 4.66 -19.35
C LYS A 44 15.49 5.93 -19.02
N CYS A 45 16.56 5.81 -18.23
CA CYS A 45 17.49 6.90 -17.99
C CYS A 45 18.89 6.39 -17.65
N ASP A 46 19.89 7.26 -17.78
CA ASP A 46 21.24 6.99 -17.30
C ASP A 46 21.35 7.33 -15.82
N LEU A 47 21.82 6.37 -15.03
CA LEU A 47 22.18 6.57 -13.63
C LEU A 47 23.70 6.60 -13.48
N GLN A 48 24.18 7.52 -12.65
CA GLN A 48 25.59 7.62 -12.25
C GLN A 48 25.93 6.57 -11.19
N THR A 49 27.22 6.39 -10.88
CA THR A 49 27.66 5.60 -9.72
C THR A 49 27.01 6.11 -8.44
N GLY A 50 26.51 5.21 -7.58
CA GLY A 50 25.86 5.54 -6.32
C GLY A 50 24.55 4.80 -6.09
N GLU A 51 23.83 5.25 -5.05
CA GLU A 51 22.50 4.75 -4.68
C GLU A 51 21.43 5.73 -5.19
N HIS A 52 20.42 5.18 -5.86
CA HIS A 52 19.35 5.92 -6.48
C HIS A 52 18.02 5.46 -5.89
N PRO A 53 17.49 6.15 -4.86
CA PRO A 53 16.17 5.88 -4.34
C PRO A 53 15.09 6.32 -5.34
N TYR A 54 14.05 5.50 -5.46
CA TYR A 54 12.90 5.76 -6.32
C TYR A 54 11.63 5.06 -5.82
N LYS A 55 10.48 5.56 -6.30
CA LYS A 55 9.16 4.94 -6.19
C LYS A 55 8.38 5.19 -7.49
N PHE A 56 7.31 4.43 -7.69
CA PHE A 56 6.33 4.73 -8.71
C PHE A 56 5.22 5.62 -8.15
N LEU A 57 4.86 6.67 -8.87
CA LEU A 57 3.70 7.50 -8.63
C LEU A 57 2.61 7.16 -9.64
N ILE A 58 1.59 6.43 -9.19
CA ILE A 58 0.47 5.95 -9.98
C ILE A 58 -0.69 6.94 -9.89
N ASN A 59 -1.25 7.30 -11.03
CA ASN A 59 -2.35 8.27 -11.19
C ASN A 59 -2.09 9.62 -10.54
N GLY A 60 -0.83 9.99 -10.30
CA GLY A 60 -0.43 11.25 -9.66
C GLY A 60 -0.63 11.29 -8.14
N GLU A 61 -1.14 10.22 -7.53
CA GLU A 61 -1.55 10.23 -6.11
C GLU A 61 -1.00 9.04 -5.32
N LEU A 62 -1.02 7.83 -5.89
CA LEU A 62 -0.60 6.62 -5.20
C LEU A 62 0.89 6.37 -5.39
N LYS A 63 1.69 6.61 -4.36
CA LYS A 63 3.11 6.32 -4.33
C LYS A 63 3.33 4.88 -3.82
N LEU A 64 4.02 4.04 -4.59
CA LEU A 64 4.37 2.66 -4.23
C LEU A 64 5.84 2.37 -4.56
N ASN A 65 6.45 1.49 -3.79
CA ASN A 65 7.73 0.88 -4.15
C ASN A 65 7.60 0.06 -5.44
N ASP A 66 8.73 -0.14 -6.11
CA ASP A 66 8.84 -1.15 -7.17
C ASP A 66 8.95 -2.53 -6.52
N PRO A 67 7.97 -3.44 -6.69
CA PRO A 67 8.01 -4.78 -6.10
C PRO A 67 9.12 -5.67 -6.66
N SER A 68 9.67 -5.31 -7.82
CA SER A 68 10.83 -5.98 -8.42
C SER A 68 12.17 -5.39 -7.95
N ALA A 69 12.14 -4.37 -7.09
CA ALA A 69 13.35 -3.80 -6.52
C ALA A 69 14.08 -4.84 -5.67
N ASN A 70 15.40 -4.78 -5.74
CA ASN A 70 16.25 -5.74 -5.06
C ASN A 70 16.48 -5.40 -3.58
N VAL A 71 16.38 -4.12 -3.22
CA VAL A 71 16.56 -3.64 -1.84
C VAL A 71 15.74 -2.38 -1.62
N TYR A 72 15.21 -2.27 -0.41
CA TYR A 72 14.50 -1.09 0.09
C TYR A 72 15.33 -0.48 1.23
N LEU A 73 15.53 0.84 1.22
CA LEU A 73 16.25 1.55 2.27
C LEU A 73 15.45 2.76 2.75
N PRO A 74 15.44 3.06 4.06
CA PRO A 74 14.74 4.22 4.58
C PRO A 74 15.50 5.51 4.25
N ASP A 75 14.77 6.59 4.05
CA ASP A 75 15.31 7.94 4.08
C ASP A 75 15.38 8.51 5.51
N ASP A 76 15.79 9.77 5.65
CA ASP A 76 15.91 10.45 6.94
C ASP A 76 14.56 10.60 7.69
N ASN A 77 13.42 10.45 7.00
CA ASN A 77 12.08 10.46 7.58
C ASN A 77 11.52 9.05 7.80
N GLU A 78 12.37 8.02 7.70
CA GLU A 78 12.01 6.60 7.80
C GLU A 78 11.11 6.09 6.67
N GLU A 79 10.93 6.85 5.58
CA GLU A 79 10.17 6.38 4.42
C GLU A 79 11.02 5.39 3.62
N LEU A 80 10.49 4.21 3.30
CA LEU A 80 11.24 3.19 2.55
C LEU A 80 11.20 3.42 1.04
N TRP A 81 12.35 3.54 0.40
CA TRP A 81 12.48 3.72 -1.04
C TRP A 81 13.05 2.46 -1.71
N SER A 82 12.57 2.16 -2.93
CA SER A 82 13.23 1.17 -3.78
C SER A 82 14.58 1.72 -4.22
N ILE A 83 15.63 0.88 -4.22
CA ILE A 83 16.99 1.34 -4.55
C ILE A 83 17.52 0.67 -5.82
N VAL A 84 18.08 1.49 -6.71
CA VAL A 84 19.05 1.02 -7.70
C VAL A 84 20.44 1.44 -7.26
N LYS A 85 21.36 0.49 -7.13
CA LYS A 85 22.75 0.77 -6.76
C LYS A 85 23.69 0.46 -7.92
N ILE A 86 24.48 1.44 -8.33
CA ILE A 86 25.46 1.35 -9.42
C ILE A 86 26.86 1.45 -8.81
N ASN A 87 27.73 0.48 -9.08
CA ASN A 87 29.12 0.50 -8.60
C ASN A 87 30.04 1.33 -9.52
N GLU A 88 31.30 1.50 -9.11
CA GLU A 88 32.31 2.27 -9.87
C GLU A 88 32.64 1.71 -11.26
N ASN A 89 32.28 0.44 -11.51
CA ASN A 89 32.46 -0.23 -12.81
C ASN A 89 31.22 -0.11 -13.71
N ASP A 90 30.28 0.80 -13.41
CA ASP A 90 29.02 0.97 -14.15
C ASP A 90 28.13 -0.30 -14.13
N GLN A 91 28.20 -1.10 -13.06
CA GLN A 91 27.40 -2.31 -12.90
C GLN A 91 26.33 -2.12 -11.83
N ARG A 92 25.11 -2.55 -12.12
CA ARG A 92 24.03 -2.66 -11.13
C ARG A 92 24.36 -3.76 -10.13
N LEU A 93 24.35 -3.41 -8.85
CA LEU A 93 24.52 -4.34 -7.76
C LEU A 93 23.18 -4.99 -7.38
N TYR A 94 23.26 -6.26 -6.99
CA TYR A 94 22.14 -7.03 -6.50
C TYR A 94 22.54 -7.72 -5.19
N ASN A 95 21.69 -7.61 -4.18
CA ASN A 95 21.68 -8.41 -2.98
C ASN A 95 21.04 -9.76 -3.30
N ASN A 96 21.73 -10.84 -2.95
CA ASN A 96 21.24 -12.21 -3.18
C ASN A 96 20.31 -12.70 -2.06
N THR A 97 20.07 -11.89 -1.03
CA THR A 97 19.13 -12.19 0.05
C THR A 97 17.71 -11.95 -0.42
N GLN A 98 16.87 -12.98 -0.39
CA GLN A 98 15.43 -12.83 -0.59
C GLN A 98 14.76 -12.62 0.76
N TYR A 99 14.11 -11.46 0.90
CA TYR A 99 13.30 -11.13 2.06
C TYR A 99 11.89 -11.66 1.87
N THR A 100 11.28 -12.12 2.95
CA THR A 100 10.00 -12.82 2.96
C THR A 100 9.10 -12.22 4.02
N THR A 101 7.80 -12.27 3.77
CA THR A 101 6.77 -11.98 4.77
C THR A 101 5.54 -12.82 4.44
N HIS A 102 4.79 -13.23 5.45
CA HIS A 102 3.53 -13.96 5.30
C HIS A 102 2.43 -13.26 6.08
N ILE A 103 1.26 -13.09 5.45
CA ILE A 103 0.06 -12.63 6.14
C ILE A 103 -0.63 -13.85 6.74
N GLU A 104 -0.49 -14.03 8.05
CA GLU A 104 -1.16 -15.09 8.80
C GLU A 104 -2.65 -14.80 8.92
N LYS A 105 -3.01 -13.53 9.13
CA LYS A 105 -4.39 -13.14 9.40
C LYS A 105 -4.69 -11.71 8.99
N TYR A 106 -5.93 -11.52 8.55
CA TYR A 106 -6.50 -10.22 8.21
C TYR A 106 -7.90 -10.10 8.82
N ASP A 107 -8.14 -8.98 9.50
CA ASP A 107 -9.45 -8.64 10.06
C ASP A 107 -9.84 -7.19 9.73
N ILE A 108 -11.15 -6.93 9.65
CA ILE A 108 -11.72 -5.59 9.51
C ILE A 108 -12.78 -5.35 10.59
N GLY A 109 -12.68 -4.23 11.29
CA GLY A 109 -13.49 -3.90 12.46
C GLY A 109 -13.60 -2.40 12.70
N SER A 110 -14.25 -2.01 13.79
CA SER A 110 -14.48 -0.59 14.15
C SER A 110 -13.56 -0.07 15.25
N SER A 111 -12.65 -0.90 15.74
CA SER A 111 -11.78 -0.62 16.89
C SER A 111 -10.42 -1.27 16.70
N VAL A 112 -9.38 -0.66 17.28
CA VAL A 112 -8.04 -1.26 17.39
C VAL A 112 -8.09 -2.27 18.54
N ILE A 113 -7.93 -3.56 18.21
CA ILE A 113 -8.06 -4.67 19.15
C ILE A 113 -6.88 -5.64 18.96
N GLU A 114 -6.24 -6.00 20.07
CA GLU A 114 -5.13 -6.96 20.16
C GLU A 114 -5.60 -8.42 20.25
N GLN A 115 -6.86 -8.65 20.64
CA GLN A 115 -7.42 -9.98 20.90
C GLN A 115 -7.63 -10.78 19.60
N GLU A 116 -7.44 -12.09 19.65
CA GLU A 116 -7.49 -12.95 18.45
C GLU A 116 -8.87 -13.07 17.80
N ASN A 117 -9.94 -13.16 18.58
CA ASN A 117 -11.27 -13.47 18.06
C ASN A 117 -12.02 -12.21 17.63
N ILE A 118 -11.66 -11.67 16.46
CA ILE A 118 -12.37 -10.54 15.84
C ILE A 118 -13.45 -11.07 14.89
N VAL A 119 -14.68 -10.57 15.04
CA VAL A 119 -15.73 -10.78 14.05
C VAL A 119 -15.62 -9.68 13.01
N ASN A 120 -15.39 -10.06 11.76
CA ASN A 120 -15.27 -9.11 10.65
C ASN A 120 -16.56 -8.28 10.48
N LYS A 121 -16.40 -6.96 10.57
CA LYS A 121 -17.47 -5.99 10.36
C LYS A 121 -17.35 -5.40 8.96
N LYS A 122 -18.39 -5.61 8.14
CA LYS A 122 -18.44 -5.11 6.75
C LYS A 122 -19.38 -3.93 6.54
N ILE A 123 -20.20 -3.60 7.54
CA ILE A 123 -21.14 -2.47 7.48
C ILE A 123 -20.86 -1.58 8.68
N PHE A 124 -20.52 -0.32 8.41
CA PHE A 124 -20.21 0.69 9.40
C PHE A 124 -21.30 1.76 9.37
N ASN A 125 -21.77 2.12 10.56
CA ASN A 125 -22.74 3.16 10.76
C ASN A 125 -22.00 4.43 11.20
N MET A 126 -22.08 5.49 10.41
CA MET A 126 -21.35 6.74 10.67
C MET A 126 -21.76 7.49 11.95
N ALA A 127 -22.90 7.15 12.56
CA ALA A 127 -23.33 7.70 13.84
C ALA A 127 -22.84 6.86 15.05
N LEU A 128 -22.51 5.58 14.84
CA LEU A 128 -22.11 4.65 15.92
C LEU A 128 -20.63 4.31 15.89
N ASP A 129 -20.07 4.15 14.69
CA ASP A 129 -18.71 3.74 14.45
C ASP A 129 -17.81 4.96 14.28
N LYS A 130 -16.73 5.00 15.06
CA LYS A 130 -15.76 6.11 15.02
C LYS A 130 -14.65 5.88 14.01
N LYS A 131 -14.38 4.63 13.64
CA LYS A 131 -13.28 4.26 12.73
C LYS A 131 -13.65 3.04 11.90
N VAL A 132 -13.01 2.91 10.75
CA VAL A 132 -12.84 1.63 10.05
C VAL A 132 -11.40 1.21 10.25
N VAL A 133 -11.16 0.02 10.78
CA VAL A 133 -9.84 -0.47 11.14
C VAL A 133 -9.60 -1.79 10.43
N THR A 134 -8.48 -1.92 9.75
CA THR A 134 -7.96 -3.19 9.24
C THR A 134 -6.75 -3.60 10.05
N ARG A 135 -6.72 -4.86 10.47
CA ARG A 135 -5.63 -5.47 11.23
C ARG A 135 -4.99 -6.56 10.39
N PHE A 136 -3.66 -6.55 10.34
CA PHE A 136 -2.86 -7.56 9.67
C PHE A 136 -1.90 -8.19 10.67
N GLN A 137 -1.82 -9.51 10.66
CA GLN A 137 -0.85 -10.31 11.40
C GLN A 137 0.16 -10.88 10.43
N PHE A 138 1.44 -10.62 10.69
CA PHE A 138 2.54 -11.06 9.86
C PHE A 138 3.41 -12.08 10.58
N THR A 139 3.79 -13.13 9.86
CA THR A 139 4.76 -14.15 10.28
C THR A 139 5.87 -14.25 9.22
N ASN A 140 6.97 -14.94 9.55
CA ASN A 140 8.11 -15.14 8.63
C ASN A 140 8.67 -13.86 8.01
N VAL A 141 8.63 -12.75 8.75
CA VAL A 141 9.12 -11.44 8.32
C VAL A 141 10.65 -11.43 8.41
N THR A 142 11.31 -11.38 7.26
CA THR A 142 12.77 -11.28 7.16
C THR A 142 13.14 -10.01 6.41
N GLY A 143 14.18 -9.30 6.86
CA GLY A 143 14.53 -8.01 6.27
C GLY A 143 13.50 -6.91 6.55
N LEU A 144 13.41 -5.98 5.61
CA LEU A 144 12.64 -4.75 5.74
C LEU A 144 11.66 -4.65 4.58
N HIS A 145 10.38 -4.56 4.90
CA HIS A 145 9.27 -4.48 3.97
C HIS A 145 8.50 -3.19 4.17
N THR A 146 7.88 -2.73 3.09
CA THR A 146 6.91 -1.63 3.11
C THR A 146 5.51 -2.22 3.03
N VAL A 147 4.60 -1.82 3.91
CA VAL A 147 3.20 -2.24 3.86
C VAL A 147 2.28 -1.04 3.70
N THR A 148 1.44 -1.07 2.68
CA THR A 148 0.64 0.10 2.28
C THR A 148 -0.84 -0.26 2.19
N THR A 149 -1.70 0.53 2.84
CA THR A 149 -3.15 0.52 2.58
C THR A 149 -3.55 1.72 1.73
N ALA A 150 -4.31 1.47 0.67
CA ALA A 150 -4.94 2.49 -0.15
C ALA A 150 -6.47 2.33 -0.07
N TRP A 151 -7.14 3.38 0.41
CA TRP A 151 -8.58 3.40 0.63
C TRP A 151 -9.25 4.20 -0.48
N TYR A 152 -10.26 3.64 -1.12
CA TYR A 152 -10.99 4.25 -2.22
C TYR A 152 -12.45 4.48 -1.86
N THR A 153 -12.96 5.64 -2.25
CA THR A 153 -14.37 6.02 -2.09
C THR A 153 -15.28 5.15 -2.97
N PRO A 154 -16.61 5.19 -2.78
CA PRO A 154 -17.56 4.45 -3.63
C PRO A 154 -17.57 4.82 -5.11
N VAL A 155 -16.98 5.96 -5.46
CA VAL A 155 -16.82 6.38 -6.87
C VAL A 155 -15.42 6.05 -7.42
N GLY A 156 -14.57 5.39 -6.63
CA GLY A 156 -13.23 4.94 -7.04
C GLY A 156 -12.12 5.99 -6.90
N GLU A 157 -12.38 7.09 -6.20
CA GLU A 157 -11.34 8.10 -5.89
C GLU A 157 -10.47 7.62 -4.74
N LEU A 158 -9.15 7.84 -4.83
CA LEU A 158 -8.24 7.54 -3.74
C LEU A 158 -8.49 8.51 -2.59
N PHE A 159 -8.91 7.97 -1.45
CA PHE A 159 -9.24 8.74 -0.26
C PHE A 159 -8.05 8.90 0.68
N GLN A 160 -7.37 7.80 1.00
CA GLN A 160 -6.26 7.81 1.95
C GLN A 160 -5.24 6.74 1.57
N VAL A 161 -3.97 7.07 1.78
CA VAL A 161 -2.87 6.09 1.74
C VAL A 161 -2.19 6.11 3.11
N THR A 162 -1.87 4.94 3.62
CA THR A 162 -1.06 4.80 4.84
C THR A 162 0.00 3.75 4.59
N GLU A 163 1.25 4.11 4.83
CA GLU A 163 2.43 3.27 4.64
C GLU A 163 3.11 3.08 5.99
N ASN A 164 3.45 1.84 6.33
CA ASN A 164 4.23 1.50 7.52
C ASN A 164 5.40 0.59 7.14
N ASN A 165 6.49 0.68 7.91
CA ASN A 165 7.61 -0.25 7.80
C ASN A 165 7.30 -1.54 8.57
N LEU A 166 7.59 -2.68 7.96
CA LEU A 166 7.43 -4.02 8.54
C LEU A 166 8.79 -4.70 8.59
N PHE A 167 9.27 -4.99 9.81
CA PHE A 167 10.51 -5.72 10.05
C PHE A 167 10.43 -6.47 11.39
N MET A 168 11.10 -7.61 11.47
CA MET A 168 11.21 -8.36 12.73
C MET A 168 12.40 -7.85 13.56
N PRO A 169 12.18 -7.38 14.81
CA PRO A 169 13.27 -7.04 15.71
C PRO A 169 14.18 -8.25 15.99
N PRO A 170 15.48 -8.05 16.25
CA PRO A 170 16.38 -9.13 16.63
C PRO A 170 15.86 -9.89 17.87
N ASN A 171 15.93 -11.22 17.82
CA ASN A 171 15.47 -12.13 18.89
C ASN A 171 13.95 -12.11 19.16
N ASN A 172 13.15 -11.59 18.23
CA ASN A 172 11.69 -11.71 18.29
C ASN A 172 11.22 -12.80 17.32
N GLU A 173 10.34 -13.68 17.79
CA GLU A 173 9.69 -14.73 17.00
C GLU A 173 8.16 -14.58 16.98
N GLU A 174 7.62 -13.59 17.71
CA GLU A 174 6.19 -13.35 17.81
C GLU A 174 5.65 -12.71 16.52
N PRO A 175 4.41 -13.04 16.11
CA PRO A 175 3.77 -12.37 14.98
C PRO A 175 3.71 -10.86 15.14
N ILE A 176 3.92 -10.13 14.05
CA ILE A 176 3.83 -8.66 14.04
C ILE A 176 2.41 -8.26 13.69
N MET A 177 1.79 -7.44 14.54
CA MET A 177 0.46 -6.89 14.29
C MET A 177 0.56 -5.44 13.81
N LEU A 178 -0.11 -5.12 12.71
CA LEU A 178 -0.26 -3.74 12.24
C LEU A 178 -1.73 -3.40 12.03
N TRP A 179 -2.10 -2.18 12.40
CA TRP A 179 -3.44 -1.62 12.20
C TRP A 179 -3.36 -0.41 11.29
N PHE A 180 -4.31 -0.34 10.36
CA PHE A 180 -4.53 0.80 9.50
C PHE A 180 -5.98 1.23 9.69
N TRP A 181 -6.25 2.53 9.67
CA TRP A 181 -7.61 2.99 9.88
C TRP A 181 -7.94 4.28 9.15
N ILE A 182 -9.23 4.42 8.87
CA ILE A 182 -9.87 5.68 8.57
C ILE A 182 -10.54 6.17 9.87
N ASP A 183 -10.23 7.39 10.30
CA ASP A 183 -10.97 8.05 11.37
C ASP A 183 -12.25 8.65 10.81
N LEU A 184 -13.42 8.14 11.21
CA LEU A 184 -14.73 8.61 10.75
C LEU A 184 -15.24 9.84 11.54
N THR A 185 -14.49 10.27 12.57
CA THR A 185 -14.84 11.43 13.40
C THR A 185 -14.18 12.73 12.94
N ASP A 186 -13.24 12.65 11.97
CA ASP A 186 -12.60 13.82 11.37
C ASP A 186 -13.58 14.61 10.50
N ASN A 187 -14.11 15.69 11.07
CA ASN A 187 -15.10 16.56 10.43
C ASN A 187 -14.52 17.45 9.31
N THR A 188 -13.21 17.43 9.06
CA THR A 188 -12.58 18.15 7.95
C THR A 188 -12.72 17.40 6.63
N ARG A 189 -13.07 16.11 6.68
CA ARG A 189 -13.18 15.22 5.52
C ARG A 189 -14.63 14.84 5.26
N LYS A 190 -14.90 14.44 4.01
CA LYS A 190 -16.22 13.93 3.60
C LYS A 190 -16.17 12.42 3.42
N TYR A 191 -17.11 11.73 4.05
CA TYR A 191 -17.25 10.28 3.97
C TYR A 191 -18.51 9.92 3.18
N PRO A 192 -18.44 9.84 1.85
CA PRO A 192 -19.58 9.39 1.04
C PRO A 192 -20.07 8.02 1.51
N PHE A 193 -21.38 7.88 1.68
CA PHE A 193 -21.99 6.57 1.94
C PHE A 193 -21.91 5.69 0.70
N GLY A 194 -21.84 4.38 0.90
CA GLY A 194 -21.69 3.41 -0.18
C GLY A 194 -20.64 2.37 0.14
N THR A 195 -20.27 1.60 -0.88
CA THR A 195 -19.24 0.56 -0.79
C THR A 195 -17.88 1.18 -1.04
N TRP A 196 -17.01 1.12 -0.06
CA TRP A 196 -15.62 1.52 -0.13
C TRP A 196 -14.74 0.31 -0.42
N THR A 197 -13.57 0.57 -0.98
CA THR A 197 -12.58 -0.46 -1.30
C THR A 197 -11.27 -0.15 -0.57
N MET A 198 -10.71 -1.14 0.11
CA MET A 198 -9.37 -1.09 0.66
C MET A 198 -8.49 -2.03 -0.15
N LYS A 199 -7.34 -1.54 -0.63
CA LYS A 199 -6.30 -2.34 -1.27
C LYS A 199 -5.06 -2.36 -0.40
N PHE A 200 -4.45 -3.53 -0.27
CA PHE A 200 -3.26 -3.74 0.53
C PHE A 200 -2.09 -4.17 -0.35
N PHE A 201 -0.92 -3.58 -0.09
CA PHE A 201 0.30 -3.81 -0.83
C PHE A 201 1.45 -4.16 0.12
N ILE A 202 2.32 -5.07 -0.31
CA ILE A 202 3.63 -5.33 0.30
C ILE A 202 4.68 -4.99 -0.74
N ASP A 203 5.62 -4.11 -0.40
CA ASP A 203 6.71 -3.66 -1.28
C ASP A 203 6.22 -3.09 -2.63
N GLY A 204 4.99 -2.61 -2.67
CA GLY A 204 4.33 -2.13 -3.89
C GLY A 204 3.64 -3.22 -4.72
N GLU A 205 3.78 -4.49 -4.36
CA GLU A 205 3.01 -5.60 -4.94
C GLU A 205 1.60 -5.60 -4.37
N PHE A 206 0.59 -5.75 -5.22
CA PHE A 206 -0.79 -5.91 -4.77
C PHE A 206 -0.98 -7.28 -4.12
N ILE A 207 -1.48 -7.30 -2.89
CA ILE A 207 -1.66 -8.55 -2.12
C ILE A 207 -3.13 -8.92 -2.00
N LEU A 208 -3.97 -7.96 -1.57
CA LEU A 208 -5.40 -8.21 -1.44
C LEU A 208 -6.24 -6.94 -1.57
N GLU A 209 -7.52 -7.17 -1.84
CA GLU A 209 -8.58 -6.16 -1.82
C GLU A 209 -9.68 -6.63 -0.87
N ASP A 210 -10.26 -5.69 -0.14
CA ASP A 210 -11.49 -5.90 0.62
C ASP A 210 -12.45 -4.72 0.47
N GLN A 211 -13.74 -4.98 0.70
CA GLN A 211 -14.80 -3.99 0.59
C GLN A 211 -15.62 -3.89 1.86
N PHE A 212 -16.02 -2.68 2.21
CA PHE A 212 -16.92 -2.39 3.34
C PHE A 212 -17.91 -1.29 2.98
N LYS A 213 -19.03 -1.22 3.68
CA LYS A 213 -20.08 -0.24 3.43
C LYS A 213 -20.14 0.79 4.55
N LEU A 214 -20.04 2.07 4.20
CA LEU A 214 -20.44 3.17 5.08
C LEU A 214 -21.92 3.46 4.88
N SER A 215 -22.66 3.58 5.99
CA SER A 215 -24.10 3.79 6.00
C SER A 215 -24.54 4.76 7.10
N GLN A 216 -25.74 5.33 6.92
CA GLN A 216 -26.35 6.26 7.88
C GLN A 216 -27.31 5.56 8.87
N ASN A 217 -27.74 4.33 8.59
CA ASN A 217 -28.94 3.74 9.21
C ASN A 217 -28.83 3.51 10.73
N SER A 218 -29.35 4.44 11.51
CA SER A 218 -29.99 4.17 12.79
C SER A 218 -31.28 3.37 12.54
N GLY A 219 -31.17 2.05 12.48
CA GLY A 219 -32.31 1.17 12.21
C GLY A 219 -32.09 -0.23 12.73
N TYR A 220 -32.35 -0.44 14.02
CA TYR A 220 -32.85 -1.74 14.46
C TYR A 220 -34.13 -2.03 13.66
N SER A 221 -34.19 -3.18 12.99
CA SER A 221 -35.48 -3.85 12.75
C SER A 221 -35.61 -4.88 13.87
N PRO A 222 -36.42 -4.65 14.91
CA PRO A 222 -36.87 -5.73 15.77
C PRO A 222 -37.99 -6.45 14.99
N GLN A 223 -37.63 -7.56 14.35
CA GLN A 223 -38.49 -8.54 13.65
C GLN A 223 -39.10 -8.09 12.31
N GLY A 224 -38.89 -8.91 11.28
CA GLY A 224 -39.58 -8.79 9.99
C GLY A 224 -38.95 -9.67 8.92
N GLU A 225 -39.48 -10.88 8.76
CA GLU A 225 -39.11 -11.88 7.76
C GLU A 225 -38.88 -11.29 6.36
N ILE A 226 -37.82 -11.78 5.69
CA ILE A 226 -37.64 -11.60 4.25
C ILE A 226 -38.69 -12.47 3.55
N LYS A 227 -39.60 -11.86 2.78
CA LYS A 227 -40.33 -12.57 1.74
C LYS A 227 -39.78 -12.14 0.38
N TYR A 228 -39.49 -13.17 -0.41
CA TYR A 228 -38.95 -13.16 -1.77
C TYR A 228 -39.76 -12.30 -2.74
#